data_AF-A0A8X9A3Q4-F1
#
_entry.id   AF-A0A8X9A3Q4-F1
#
_cell.length_a   1.000
_cell.length_b   1.000
_cell.length_c   1.000
_cell.angle_alpha   90.00
_cell.angle_beta   90.00
_cell.angle_gamma   90.00
#
_symmetry.space_group_name_H-M   'P 1'
#
loop_
_entity.id
_entity.type
_entity.pdbx_description
1 polymer ?
#
loop_
_entity_poly.entity_id
_entity_poly.type
_entity_poly.pdbx_seq_one_letter_code
_entity_poly.pdbx_strand_id
1 'polypeptide(L)' 'MKTILSSDSMDIPDGVKVKVKAKAIEGNDIELVSRSCALINQRCHVKNKDIRKFLDGIYVSEKGAIAVEEN' A
#
# COMPACT_ATOMS: atom_id res chain seq x y z
N MET A 1 5.37 18.09 -7.42
CA MET A 1 4.16 17.25 -7.45
C MET A 1 4.45 16.16 -8.44
N LYS A 2 4.62 14.91 -8.01
CA LYS A 2 4.76 13.81 -8.94
C LYS A 2 3.34 13.41 -9.31
N THR A 3 2.90 13.72 -10.52
CA THR A 3 1.74 13.04 -11.11
C THR A 3 2.13 11.57 -11.14
N ILE A 4 1.53 10.78 -10.26
CA ILE A 4 1.53 9.33 -10.41
C ILE A 4 0.70 9.13 -11.68
N LEU A 5 1.38 9.09 -12.82
CA LEU A 5 0.76 8.66 -14.07
C LEU A 5 0.10 7.32 -13.74
N SER A 6 -1.12 7.14 -14.21
CA SER A 6 -1.91 5.92 -14.11
C SER A 6 -1.21 4.67 -14.67
N SER A 7 0.04 4.79 -15.14
CA SER A 7 0.86 3.78 -15.78
C SER A 7 1.88 3.08 -14.86
N ASP A 8 2.03 3.46 -13.59
CA ASP A 8 2.75 2.63 -12.61
C ASP A 8 1.83 1.49 -12.14
N SER A 9 1.57 0.54 -13.05
CA SER A 9 0.92 -0.73 -12.71
C SER A 9 1.84 -1.52 -11.78
N MET A 10 1.28 -2.03 -10.68
CA MET A 10 2.00 -2.86 -9.72
C MET A 10 1.49 -4.28 -9.89
N ASP A 11 2.39 -5.21 -10.24
CA ASP A 11 2.06 -6.62 -10.30
C ASP A 11 1.80 -7.12 -8.88
N ILE A 12 0.52 -7.16 -8.52
CA ILE A 12 0.08 -7.68 -7.24
C ILE A 12 0.16 -9.21 -7.35
N PRO A 13 0.88 -9.89 -6.45
CA PRO A 13 0.98 -11.35 -6.46
C PRO A 13 -0.40 -11.99 -6.29
N ASP A 14 -0.61 -13.14 -6.94
CA ASP A 14 -1.86 -13.88 -6.92
C ASP A 14 -2.28 -14.20 -5.46
N GLY A 15 -3.51 -13.81 -5.10
CA GLY A 15 -4.07 -14.01 -3.76
C GLY A 15 -4.22 -12.76 -2.89
N VAL A 16 -3.75 -11.59 -3.35
CA VAL A 16 -3.98 -10.31 -2.68
C VAL A 16 -5.10 -9.55 -3.38
N LYS A 17 -6.18 -9.22 -2.65
CA LYS A 17 -7.32 -8.46 -3.18
C LYS A 17 -7.26 -7.03 -2.68
N VAL A 18 -7.06 -6.08 -3.58
CA VAL A 18 -7.08 -4.65 -3.27
C VAL A 18 -8.49 -4.10 -3.47
N LYS A 19 -9.20 -3.78 -2.38
CA LYS A 19 -10.50 -3.09 -2.45
C LYS A 19 -10.29 -1.57 -2.42
N VAL A 20 -10.62 -0.91 -3.53
CA VAL A 20 -10.51 0.55 -3.67
C VAL A 20 -11.80 1.22 -3.16
N LYS A 21 -12.06 1.13 -1.85
CA LYS A 21 -13.07 1.97 -1.17
C LYS A 21 -12.44 2.97 -0.19
N ALA A 22 -11.36 2.58 0.49
CA ALA A 22 -10.51 3.47 1.29
C ALA A 22 -9.20 2.74 1.71
N LYS A 23 -8.22 2.64 0.80
CA LYS A 23 -6.83 2.13 1.02
C LYS A 23 -6.64 1.07 2.12
N ALA A 24 -7.33 -0.07 2.01
CA ALA A 24 -7.04 -1.28 2.78
C ALA A 24 -6.46 -2.36 1.85
N ILE A 25 -5.44 -3.08 2.30
CA ILE A 25 -4.85 -4.21 1.57
C ILE A 25 -5.22 -5.47 2.35
N GLU A 26 -6.03 -6.32 1.72
CA GLU A 26 -6.50 -7.59 2.27
C GLU A 26 -5.88 -8.73 1.45
N GLY A 27 -5.46 -9.79 2.13
CA GLY A 27 -4.91 -10.97 1.47
C GLY A 27 -4.84 -12.14 2.45
N ASN A 28 -4.81 -13.35 1.90
CA ASN A 28 -4.76 -14.57 2.72
C ASN A 28 -3.36 -14.83 3.30
N ASP A 29 -2.32 -14.35 2.63
CA ASP A 29 -0.92 -14.49 3.04
C ASP A 29 -0.36 -13.16 3.55
N ILE A 30 0.10 -13.16 4.80
CA ILE A 30 0.67 -12.00 5.48
C ILE A 30 1.99 -11.53 4.86
N GLU A 31 2.80 -12.44 4.30
CA GLU A 31 4.09 -12.08 3.69
C GLU A 31 3.87 -11.32 2.39
N LEU A 32 2.93 -11.79 1.55
CA LEU A 32 2.57 -11.14 0.31
C LEU A 32 1.93 -9.77 0.56
N VAL A 33 0.99 -9.68 1.51
CA VAL A 33 0.36 -8.40 1.89
C VAL A 33 1.42 -7.41 2.41
N SER A 34 2.33 -7.87 3.26
CA SER A 34 3.40 -7.02 3.82
C SER A 34 4.37 -6.54 2.75
N ARG A 35 4.74 -7.42 1.81
CA ARG A 35 5.61 -7.09 0.68
C ARG A 35 4.96 -6.06 -0.24
N SER A 36 3.68 -6.24 -0.58
CA SER A 36 2.92 -5.27 -1.37
C SER A 36 2.84 -3.90 -0.69
N CYS A 37 2.56 -3.85 0.62
CA CYS A 37 2.59 -2.62 1.40
C CYS A 37 3.96 -1.92 1.35
N ALA A 38 5.05 -2.68 1.50
CA ALA A 38 6.41 -2.12 1.48
C ALA A 38 6.76 -1.54 0.10
N LEU A 39 6.39 -2.22 -0.98
CA LEU A 39 6.62 -1.77 -2.35
C LEU A 39 5.89 -0.45 -2.63
N ILE A 40 4.64 -0.30 -2.17
CA ILE A 40 3.86 0.94 -2.34
C ILE A 40 4.55 2.11 -1.64
N ASN A 41 5.03 1.90 -0.41
CA ASN A 41 5.74 2.93 0.34
C ASN A 41 7.03 3.37 -0.38
N GLN A 42 7.82 2.41 -0.88
CA GLN A 42 9.04 2.71 -1.64
C GLN A 42 8.77 3.51 -2.92
N ARG A 43 7.66 3.23 -3.62
CA ARG A 43 7.29 3.91 -4.86
C ARG A 43 6.80 5.34 -4.62
N CYS A 44 6.04 5.55 -3.55
CA CYS A 44 5.44 6.84 -3.19
C CYS A 44 6.39 7.79 -2.45
N HIS A 45 7.61 7.36 -2.12
CA HIS A 45 8.56 8.20 -1.40
C HIS A 45 8.98 9.43 -2.21
N VAL A 46 9.04 10.59 -1.54
CA VAL A 46 9.46 11.86 -2.15
C VAL A 46 10.94 11.78 -2.54
N LYS A 47 11.24 12.06 -3.81
CA LYS A 47 12.61 12.16 -4.32
C LYS A 47 13.00 13.63 -4.51
N ASN A 48 14.29 13.94 -4.36
CA ASN A 48 14.88 15.27 -4.61
C ASN A 48 14.29 16.41 -3.78
N LYS A 49 13.76 16.11 -2.58
CA LYS A 49 13.32 17.10 -1.58
C LYS A 49 13.73 16.64 -0.18
N ASP A 50 13.72 17.56 0.78
CA ASP A 50 13.94 17.24 2.18
C ASP A 50 12.73 16.48 2.76
N ILE A 51 12.95 15.21 3.04
CA ILE A 51 11.97 14.26 3.59
C ILE A 51 11.42 14.67 4.97
N ARG A 52 12.12 15.55 5.70
CA ARG A 52 11.66 16.02 7.03
C ARG A 52 10.59 17.11 6.93
N LYS A 53 10.52 17.79 5.77
CA LYS A 53 9.51 18.84 5.49
C LYS A 53 8.39 18.31 4.61
N PHE A 54 8.72 17.44 3.66
CA PHE A 54 7.77 16.84 2.74
C PHE A 54 7.49 15.40 3.15
N LEU A 55 6.51 15.26 4.05
CA LEU A 55 6.04 13.98 4.58
C LEU A 55 5.03 13.27 3.65
N ASP A 56 4.89 13.73 2.41
CA ASP A 56 3.99 13.14 1.42
C ASP A 56 4.37 11.67 1.17
N GLY A 57 3.46 10.75 1.46
CA GLY A 57 3.70 9.32 1.31
C GLY A 57 2.47 8.50 1.67
N ILE A 58 2.57 7.18 1.44
CA ILE A 58 1.57 6.22 1.90
C ILE A 58 2.21 5.40 3.02
N TYR A 59 1.66 5.53 4.22
CA TYR A 59 2.14 4.84 5.41
C TYR A 59 1.11 3.83 5.91
N VAL A 60 1.60 2.81 6.62
CA VAL A 60 0.75 1.84 7.29
C VAL A 60 0.24 2.46 8.59
N SER A 61 -1.07 2.71 8.67
CA SER A 61 -1.69 3.25 9.88
C SER A 61 -1.87 2.17 10.95
N GLU A 62 -2.37 1.01 10.55
CA GLU A 62 -2.70 -0.10 11.46
C GLU A 62 -2.44 -1.44 10.76
N LYS A 63 -2.11 -2.46 11.57
CA LYS A 63 -2.02 -3.85 11.14
C LYS A 63 -2.99 -4.65 11.99
N GLY A 64 -3.91 -5.37 11.37
CA GLY A 64 -4.89 -6.19 12.04
C GLY A 64 -5.26 -7.41 11.20
N ALA A 65 -5.79 -8.43 11.87
CA ALA A 65 -6.48 -9.51 11.17
C ALA A 65 -7.82 -9.01 10.65
N ILE A 66 -8.27 -9.56 9.52
CA ILE A 66 -9.60 -9.28 9.00
C ILE A 66 -10.60 -9.91 9.98
N ALA A 67 -11.50 -9.09 10.54
CA ALA A 67 -12.55 -9.61 11.39
C ALA A 67 -13.42 -10.58 10.57
N VAL A 68 -13.47 -11.83 10.99
CA VAL A 68 -14.41 -12.81 10.47
C VAL A 68 -15.75 -12.44 11.10
N GLU A 69 -16.65 -11.84 10.33
CA GLU A 69 -18.06 -11.80 10.72
C GLU A 69 -18.58 -13.24 10.67
N GLU A 70 -18.58 -13.91 11.82
CA GLU A 70 -19.30 -15.18 12.01
C GLU A 70 -20.79 -14.91 11.71
N ASN A 71 -21.33 -15.65 10.75
CA ASN A 71 -22.74 -15.65 10.37
C ASN A 71 -23.31 -17.04 10.69
#